data_AF-A0A820RAC8-F1
#
_entry.id   AF-A0A820RAC8-F1
#
_cell.length_a   1.000
_cell.length_b   1.000
_cell.length_c   1.000
_cell.angle_alpha   90.00
_cell.angle_beta   90.00
_cell.angle_gamma   90.00
#
_symmetry.space_group_name_H-M   'P 1'
#
loop_
_entity.id
_entity.type
_entity.pdbx_description
1 polymer ?
#
loop_
_entity_poly.entity_id
_entity_poly.type
_entity_poly.pdbx_seq_one_letter_code
_entity_poly.pdbx_strand_id
1 'polypeptide(L)'
;KSAIVIANEVKRNLNNFEEILNQCSVESQTTIYDGDVTEMKNQLDKMIDVEKRLDNIADIYSNTITLVKRLTSYNLYDLQSVEEILKNFHQNWKSIKTIVLRNENILHENIINNL
;
A
#
# COMPACT_ATOMS: atom_id res chain seq x y z
N LYS A 1 8.86 -0.95 27.86
CA LYS A 1 7.95 -0.02 27.14
C LYS A 1 6.54 -0.26 27.68
N SER A 2 5.79 0.77 28.10
CA SER A 2 4.41 0.56 28.56
C SER A 2 3.51 0.15 27.38
N ALA A 3 2.44 -0.61 27.65
CA ALA A 3 1.52 -1.06 26.60
C ALA A 3 0.85 0.11 25.86
N ILE A 4 0.64 1.24 26.55
CA ILE A 4 0.12 2.48 25.96
C ILE A 4 1.05 3.01 24.86
N VAL A 5 2.38 2.96 25.07
CA VAL A 5 3.35 3.39 24.05
C VAL A 5 3.26 2.51 22.80
N ILE A 6 3.11 1.19 22.99
CA ILE A 6 2.99 0.22 21.88
C ILE A 6 1.67 0.41 21.13
N ALA A 7 0.55 0.63 21.84
CA ALA A 7 -0.75 0.89 21.23
C ALA A 7 -0.76 2.18 20.39
N ASN A 8 -0.12 3.25 20.88
CA ASN A 8 0.04 4.49 20.10
C ASN A 8 0.90 4.28 18.84
N GLU A 9 1.93 3.44 18.92
CA GLU A 9 2.80 3.11 17.79
C GLU A 9 2.04 2.31 16.72
N VAL A 10 1.23 1.32 17.13
CA VAL A 10 0.33 0.58 16.23
C VAL A 10 -0.65 1.53 15.56
N LYS A 11 -1.32 2.40 16.32
CA LYS A 11 -2.29 3.37 15.77
C LYS A 11 -1.65 4.30 14.74
N ARG A 12 -0.45 4.81 15.02
CA ARG A 12 0.29 5.65 14.08
C ARG A 12 0.61 4.89 12.78
N ASN A 13 1.06 3.65 12.88
CA ASN A 13 1.36 2.84 11.69
C ASN A 13 0.09 2.57 10.87
N LEU A 14 -1.04 2.27 11.51
CA LEU A 14 -2.34 2.08 10.86
C LEU A 14 -2.83 3.34 10.12
N ASN A 15 -2.61 4.53 10.67
CA ASN A 15 -2.96 5.77 9.98
C ASN A 15 -2.05 6.02 8.77
N ASN A 16 -0.73 5.83 8.91
CA ASN A 16 0.22 6.00 7.81
C ASN A 16 -0.08 5.04 6.65
N PHE A 17 -0.50 3.82 6.98
CA PHE A 17 -0.97 2.82 6.03
C PHE A 17 -2.15 3.27 5.21
N GLU A 18 -3.20 3.73 5.88
CA GLU A 18 -4.43 4.17 5.24
C GLU A 18 -4.16 5.34 4.29
N GLU A 19 -3.32 6.29 4.72
CA GLU A 19 -2.92 7.44 3.90
C GLU A 19 -2.16 7.02 2.62
N ILE A 20 -1.11 6.21 2.76
CA ILE A 20 -0.29 5.77 1.61
C ILE A 20 -1.13 4.89 0.67
N LEU A 21 -1.96 3.97 1.20
CA LEU A 21 -2.83 3.16 0.34
C LEU A 21 -3.86 4.01 -0.41
N ASN A 22 -4.44 5.03 0.23
CA ASN A 22 -5.39 5.90 -0.44
C ASN A 22 -4.71 6.70 -1.57
N GLN A 23 -3.51 7.23 -1.34
CA GLN A 23 -2.72 7.91 -2.38
C GLN A 23 -2.41 6.98 -3.55
N CYS A 24 -1.89 5.78 -3.26
CA CYS A 24 -1.62 4.77 -4.28
C CYS A 24 -2.88 4.36 -5.05
N SER A 25 -4.03 4.23 -4.37
CA SER A 25 -5.30 3.90 -5.02
C SER A 25 -5.71 4.99 -6.01
N VAL A 26 -5.65 6.26 -5.64
CA VAL A 26 -6.02 7.37 -6.54
C VAL A 26 -5.07 7.44 -7.73
N GLU A 27 -3.76 7.42 -7.50
CA GLU A 27 -2.75 7.50 -8.56
C GLU A 27 -2.85 6.32 -9.53
N SER A 28 -3.16 5.12 -9.03
CA SER A 28 -3.36 3.92 -9.85
C SER A 28 -4.62 3.96 -10.73
N GLN A 29 -5.60 4.81 -10.41
CA GLN A 29 -6.86 4.93 -11.14
C GLN A 29 -6.83 6.02 -12.22
N THR A 30 -5.90 6.97 -12.13
CA THR A 30 -5.86 8.18 -12.98
C THR A 30 -5.12 8.01 -14.31
N THR A 31 -4.98 6.80 -14.85
CA THR A 31 -4.30 6.59 -16.14
C THR A 31 -5.16 7.11 -17.30
N ILE A 32 -5.01 8.39 -17.64
CA ILE A 32 -5.56 8.97 -18.86
C ILE A 32 -4.51 8.83 -19.96
N TYR A 33 -4.88 8.15 -21.03
CA TYR A 33 -4.05 7.90 -22.19
C TYR A 33 -4.55 8.73 -23.38
N ASP A 34 -3.71 9.63 -23.90
CA ASP A 34 -4.00 10.43 -25.10
C ASP A 34 -3.18 10.02 -26.34
N GLY A 35 -2.25 9.07 -26.18
CA GLY A 35 -1.39 8.57 -27.26
C GLY A 35 0.01 9.17 -27.33
N ASP A 36 0.38 10.12 -26.46
CA ASP A 36 1.76 10.63 -26.39
C ASP A 36 2.68 9.65 -25.65
N VAL A 37 3.71 9.13 -26.33
CA VAL A 37 4.72 8.22 -25.77
C VAL A 37 5.47 8.87 -24.59
N THR A 38 5.63 10.19 -24.59
CA THR A 38 6.24 10.93 -23.48
C THR A 38 5.35 10.88 -22.25
N GLU A 39 4.04 11.11 -22.43
CA GLU A 39 3.08 11.02 -21.32
C GLU A 39 2.93 9.59 -20.82
N MET A 40 2.93 8.59 -21.71
CA MET A 40 2.96 7.17 -21.29
C MET A 40 4.16 6.84 -20.41
N LYS A 41 5.37 7.33 -20.77
CA LYS A 41 6.58 7.13 -19.98
C LYS A 41 6.48 7.81 -18.61
N ASN A 42 5.96 9.04 -18.56
CA ASN A 42 5.73 9.73 -17.29
C ASN A 42 4.73 8.97 -16.40
N GLN A 43 3.67 8.40 -16.98
CA GLN A 43 2.69 7.61 -16.25
C GLN A 43 3.29 6.28 -15.77
N LEU A 44 4.15 5.65 -16.56
CA LEU A 44 4.88 4.45 -16.17
C LEU A 44 5.82 4.72 -14.99
N ASP A 45 6.58 5.81 -15.02
CA ASP A 45 7.47 6.21 -13.92
C ASP A 45 6.69 6.45 -12.62
N LYS A 46 5.49 7.04 -12.70
CA LYS A 46 4.58 7.19 -11.55
C LYS A 46 4.13 5.84 -11.00
N MET A 47 3.79 4.88 -11.86
CA MET A 47 3.38 3.53 -11.41
C MET A 47 4.53 2.79 -10.70
N ILE A 48 5.76 2.93 -11.19
CA ILE A 48 6.96 2.37 -10.54
C ILE A 48 7.19 3.01 -9.16
N ASP A 49 6.95 4.32 -9.01
CA ASP A 49 7.00 4.99 -7.71
C ASP A 49 5.92 4.45 -6.75
N VAL A 50 4.69 4.31 -7.24
CA VAL A 50 3.58 3.70 -6.49
C VAL A 50 3.95 2.29 -6.01
N GLU A 51 4.55 1.46 -6.88
CA GLU A 51 5.00 0.11 -6.52
C GLU A 51 6.01 0.13 -5.37
N LYS A 52 7.04 0.99 -5.45
CA LYS A 52 8.05 1.12 -4.37
C LYS A 52 7.43 1.52 -3.04
N ARG A 53 6.45 2.43 -3.05
CA ARG A 53 5.73 2.84 -1.83
C ARG A 53 4.87 1.70 -1.26
N LEU A 54 4.27 0.87 -2.12
CA LEU A 54 3.54 -0.33 -1.70
C LEU A 54 4.47 -1.40 -1.10
N ASP A 55 5.73 -1.46 -1.52
CA ASP A 55 6.71 -2.35 -0.91
C ASP A 55 7.17 -1.82 0.46
N ASN A 56 7.37 -0.50 0.62
CA ASN A 56 7.64 0.10 1.94
C ASN A 56 6.49 -0.15 2.95
N ILE A 57 5.25 -0.19 2.46
CA ILE A 57 4.09 -0.58 3.28
C ILE A 57 4.25 -2.01 3.85
N ALA A 58 4.82 -2.95 3.11
CA ALA A 58 4.97 -4.33 3.57
C ALA A 58 5.89 -4.42 4.81
N ASP A 59 6.95 -3.60 4.86
CA ASP A 59 7.86 -3.53 6.00
C ASP A 59 7.18 -2.95 7.25
N ILE A 60 6.44 -1.85 7.09
CA ILE A 60 5.67 -1.26 8.17
C ILE A 60 4.62 -2.28 8.65
N TYR A 61 4.03 -3.08 7.74
CA TYR A 61 2.97 -4.06 8.06
C TYR A 61 3.52 -5.18 8.94
N SER A 62 4.69 -5.70 8.57
CA SER A 62 5.44 -6.67 9.37
C SER A 62 5.75 -6.15 10.78
N ASN A 63 6.20 -4.89 10.89
CA ASN A 63 6.46 -4.25 12.17
C ASN A 63 5.19 -4.11 13.02
N THR A 64 4.07 -3.74 12.39
CA THR A 64 2.78 -3.55 13.06
C THR A 64 2.24 -4.88 13.60
N ILE A 65 2.34 -5.98 12.84
CA ILE A 65 1.99 -7.32 13.32
C ILE A 65 2.81 -7.69 14.56
N THR A 66 4.12 -7.44 14.53
CA THR A 66 5.00 -7.72 15.68
C THR A 66 4.56 -6.94 16.92
N LEU A 67 4.20 -5.67 16.78
CA LEU A 67 3.74 -4.84 17.89
C LEU A 67 2.37 -5.30 18.42
N VAL A 68 1.46 -5.71 17.55
CA VAL A 68 0.15 -6.26 17.95
C VAL A 68 0.35 -7.55 18.74
N LYS A 69 1.18 -8.49 18.27
CA LYS A 69 1.55 -9.72 19.01
C LYS A 69 2.15 -9.45 20.39
N ARG A 70 2.80 -8.29 20.58
CA ARG A 70 3.29 -7.89 21.90
C ARG A 70 2.17 -7.36 22.79
N LEU A 71 1.21 -6.61 22.25
CA LEU A 71 0.03 -6.16 23.01
C LEU A 71 -0.82 -7.34 23.48
N THR A 72 -0.97 -8.38 22.65
CA THR A 72 -1.68 -9.60 23.04
C THR A 72 -1.04 -10.31 24.23
N SER A 73 0.30 -10.34 24.29
CA SER A 73 1.03 -10.93 25.42
C SER A 73 0.81 -10.19 26.74
N TYR A 74 0.29 -8.95 26.68
CA TYR A 74 -0.08 -8.16 27.86
C TYR A 74 -1.56 -8.31 28.26
N ASN A 75 -2.38 -9.11 27.55
CA ASN A 75 -3.85 -9.18 27.73
C ASN A 75 -4.56 -7.82 27.64
N LEU A 76 -3.96 -6.87 26.92
CA LEU A 76 -4.52 -5.54 26.69
C LEU A 76 -5.04 -5.53 25.26
N TYR A 77 -6.34 -5.27 25.09
CA TYR A 77 -7.10 -5.08 23.84
C TYR A 77 -7.89 -6.25 23.23
N ASP A 78 -9.00 -5.84 22.61
CA ASP A 78 -9.94 -6.61 21.80
C ASP A 78 -9.34 -6.89 20.41
N LEU A 79 -8.53 -7.95 20.35
CA LEU A 79 -7.71 -8.40 19.21
C LEU A 79 -8.49 -8.60 17.91
N GLN A 80 -9.76 -8.95 18.02
CA GLN A 80 -10.60 -9.29 16.88
C GLN A 80 -10.69 -8.10 15.92
N SER A 81 -10.81 -6.88 16.46
CA SER A 81 -10.85 -5.64 15.67
C SER A 81 -9.53 -5.32 14.95
N VAL A 82 -8.39 -5.57 15.58
CA VAL A 82 -7.06 -5.26 15.01
C VAL A 82 -6.68 -6.28 13.93
N GLU A 83 -6.97 -7.56 14.15
CA GLU A 83 -6.77 -8.59 13.13
C GLU A 83 -7.65 -8.34 11.90
N GLU A 84 -8.88 -7.89 12.09
CA GLU A 84 -9.79 -7.54 11.00
C GLU A 84 -9.31 -6.33 10.22
N ILE A 85 -8.85 -5.27 10.89
CA ILE A 85 -8.20 -4.11 10.23
C ILE A 85 -6.97 -4.55 9.42
N LEU A 86 -6.11 -5.40 9.98
CA LEU A 86 -4.92 -5.90 9.28
C LEU A 86 -5.26 -6.80 8.09
N LYS A 87 -6.35 -7.56 8.15
CA LYS A 87 -6.86 -8.37 7.03
C LYS A 87 -7.40 -7.48 5.91
N ASN A 88 -8.24 -6.51 6.24
CA ASN A 88 -8.79 -5.57 5.27
C ASN A 88 -7.68 -4.77 4.60
N PHE A 89 -6.68 -4.34 5.38
CA PHE A 89 -5.49 -3.69 4.86
C PHE A 89 -4.72 -4.57 3.87
N HIS A 90 -4.44 -5.82 4.25
CA HIS A 90 -3.71 -6.76 3.38
C HIS A 90 -4.45 -7.03 2.07
N GLN A 91 -5.79 -7.13 2.11
CA GLN A 91 -6.62 -7.28 0.93
C GLN A 91 -6.55 -6.04 0.02
N ASN A 92 -6.66 -4.84 0.59
CA ASN A 92 -6.57 -3.59 -0.16
C ASN A 92 -5.19 -3.40 -0.80
N TRP A 93 -4.11 -3.64 -0.03
CA TRP A 93 -2.74 -3.62 -0.53
C TRP A 93 -2.55 -4.56 -1.74
N LYS A 94 -3.02 -5.82 -1.62
CA LYS A 94 -2.94 -6.81 -2.70
C LYS A 94 -3.72 -6.39 -3.94
N SER A 95 -4.92 -5.81 -3.75
CA SER A 95 -5.75 -5.30 -4.84
C SER A 95 -5.05 -4.18 -5.60
N ILE A 96 -4.54 -3.17 -4.88
CA ILE A 96 -3.83 -2.02 -5.47
C ILE A 96 -2.56 -2.49 -6.20
N LYS A 97 -1.77 -3.37 -5.59
CA LYS A 97 -0.57 -3.94 -6.24
C LYS A 97 -0.90 -4.65 -7.55
N THR A 98 -2.02 -5.36 -7.61
CA THR A 98 -2.49 -6.03 -8.82
C THR A 98 -2.87 -5.02 -9.91
N ILE A 99 -3.53 -3.92 -9.55
CA ILE A 99 -3.91 -2.84 -10.48
C ILE A 99 -2.66 -2.15 -11.04
N VAL A 100 -1.71 -1.79 -10.17
CA VAL A 100 -0.45 -1.14 -10.56
C VAL A 100 0.31 -2.00 -11.58
N LEU A 101 0.56 -3.27 -11.25
CA LEU A 101 1.26 -4.20 -12.16
C LEU A 101 0.54 -4.39 -13.49
N ARG A 102 -0.81 -4.42 -13.48
CA ARG A 102 -1.60 -4.49 -14.71
C ARG A 102 -1.41 -3.23 -15.56
N ASN A 103 -1.47 -2.05 -14.95
CA ASN A 103 -1.31 -0.79 -15.65
C ASN A 103 0.10 -0.60 -16.20
N GLU A 104 1.13 -0.99 -15.45
CA GLU A 104 2.51 -1.00 -15.92
C GLU A 104 2.68 -1.87 -17.16
N ASN A 105 2.11 -3.08 -17.16
CA ASN A 105 2.17 -3.96 -18.33
C ASN A 105 1.49 -3.35 -19.56
N ILE A 106 0.29 -2.76 -19.39
CA ILE A 106 -0.42 -2.08 -20.48
C ILE A 106 0.40 -0.90 -21.03
N LEU A 107 1.02 -0.10 -20.14
CA LEU A 107 1.85 1.02 -20.54
C LEU A 107 3.11 0.56 -21.27
N HIS A 108 3.79 -0.48 -20.79
CA HIS A 108 4.93 -1.08 -21.47
C HIS A 108 4.56 -1.57 -22.88
N GLU A 109 3.46 -2.32 -23.02
CA GLU A 109 3.00 -2.81 -24.32
C GLU A 109 2.67 -1.67 -25.29
N ASN A 110 1.98 -0.63 -24.80
CA ASN A 110 1.65 0.54 -25.63
C ASN A 110 2.89 1.33 -26.05
N ILE A 111 3.87 1.52 -25.17
CA ILE A 111 5.13 2.20 -25.52
C ILE A 111 5.87 1.40 -26.61
N ILE A 112 5.99 0.08 -26.46
CA ILE A 112 6.66 -0.79 -27.45
C ILE A 112 5.96 -0.71 -28.81
N ASN A 113 4.62 -0.73 -28.83
CA ASN A 113 3.84 -0.71 -30.07
C ASN A 113 3.83 0.64 -30.79
N ASN A 114 4.26 1.73 -30.14
CA ASN A 114 4.29 3.08 -30.69
C ASN A 114 5.72 3.63 -30.91
N LEU A 115 6.75 2.79 -30.78
CA LEU A 115 8.16 3.08 -31.09
C LEU A 115 8.56 2.48 -32.45
#